data_AF-A0A842TGU1-F1
#
_entry.id   AF-A0A842TGU1-F1
#
_cell.length_a   1.000
_cell.length_b   1.000
_cell.length_c   1.000
_cell.angle_alpha   90.00
_cell.angle_beta   90.00
_cell.angle_gamma   90.00
#
_symmetry.space_group_name_H-M   'P 1'
#
loop_
_entity.id
_entity.type
_entity.pdbx_description
1 polymer ?
#
loop_
_entity_poly.entity_id
_entity_poly.type
_entity_poly.pdbx_seq_one_letter_code
_entity_poly.pdbx_strand_id
1 'polypeptide(L)'
;MNDDFHNALLKKIRNFGQQFGQELNQYFESQSDKIKKILDWAQKELGFKRCAIFDNSGLMIESSFHREDVNYELLGAYGVEFFDTGIRIKDEIFKPLVYPNTDLWKFYNKKIPSIKVRDILIETNAGTLLISPLPFPTENENNNGYIGFIVILLEKEELYNLGIIKANLNIIKDKLQKEIAFIR
;
A
#
# COMPACT_ATOMS: atom_id res chain seq x y z
N MET A 1 -17.09 -45.16 25.35
CA MET A 1 -17.56 -45.07 23.94
C MET A 1 -17.89 -43.65 23.50
N ASN A 2 -18.77 -42.90 24.19
CA ASN A 2 -19.08 -41.52 23.76
C ASN A 2 -17.93 -40.53 24.07
N ASP A 3 -17.27 -40.71 25.21
CA ASP A 3 -16.12 -39.87 25.61
C ASP A 3 -14.89 -40.12 24.74
N ASP A 4 -14.69 -41.35 24.24
CA ASP A 4 -13.57 -41.71 23.36
C ASP A 4 -13.69 -41.03 21.98
N PHE A 5 -14.91 -40.97 21.45
CA PHE A 5 -15.22 -40.28 20.19
C PHE A 5 -15.05 -38.76 20.34
N HIS A 6 -15.58 -38.17 21.42
CA HIS A 6 -15.49 -36.74 21.66
C HIS A 6 -14.03 -36.28 21.86
N ASN A 7 -13.24 -37.05 22.60
CA ASN A 7 -11.82 -36.77 22.80
C ASN A 7 -11.01 -36.93 21.51
N ALA A 8 -11.34 -37.91 20.66
CA ALA A 8 -10.71 -38.05 19.34
C ALA A 8 -11.03 -36.87 18.40
N LEU A 9 -12.26 -36.35 18.44
CA LEU A 9 -12.68 -35.19 17.66
C LEU A 9 -11.97 -33.91 18.10
N LEU A 10 -11.91 -33.64 19.41
CA LEU A 10 -11.21 -32.47 19.96
C LEU A 10 -9.71 -32.50 19.64
N LYS A 11 -9.09 -33.69 19.68
CA LYS A 11 -7.69 -33.87 19.28
C LYS A 11 -7.48 -33.55 17.79
N LYS A 12 -8.39 -33.97 16.91
CA LYS A 12 -8.33 -33.62 15.48
C LYS A 12 -8.49 -32.11 15.24
N ILE A 13 -9.45 -31.45 15.90
CA ILE A 13 -9.66 -30.00 15.78
C ILE A 13 -8.42 -29.23 16.27
N ARG A 14 -7.85 -29.64 17.40
CA ARG A 14 -6.62 -29.03 17.94
C ARG A 14 -5.44 -29.20 17.00
N ASN A 15 -5.22 -30.41 16.49
CA ASN A 15 -4.14 -30.70 15.55
C ASN A 15 -4.30 -29.92 14.24
N PHE A 16 -5.53 -29.82 13.72
CA PHE A 16 -5.84 -29.01 12.55
C PHE A 16 -5.50 -27.53 12.79
N GLY A 17 -5.95 -26.94 13.90
CA GLY A 17 -5.65 -25.55 14.23
C GLY A 17 -4.15 -25.27 14.39
N GLN A 18 -3.40 -26.20 15.01
CA GLN A 18 -1.95 -26.09 15.16
C GLN A 18 -1.22 -26.19 13.81
N GLN A 19 -1.59 -27.16 12.97
CA GLN A 19 -0.98 -27.32 11.65
C GLN A 19 -1.31 -26.13 10.73
N PHE A 20 -2.57 -25.69 10.71
CA PHE A 20 -3.01 -24.54 9.93
C PHE A 20 -2.32 -23.25 10.37
N GLY A 21 -2.17 -23.04 11.69
CA GLY A 21 -1.41 -21.89 12.21
C GLY A 21 0.07 -21.92 11.85
N GLN A 22 0.71 -23.09 11.85
CA GLN A 22 2.11 -23.23 11.43
C GLN A 22 2.31 -23.00 9.93
N GLU A 23 1.42 -23.56 9.09
CA GLU A 23 1.44 -23.34 7.63
C GLU A 23 1.22 -21.86 7.29
N LEU A 24 0.29 -21.18 7.97
CA LEU A 24 0.09 -19.74 7.83
C LEU A 24 1.35 -18.95 8.22
N ASN A 25 1.96 -19.25 9.37
CA ASN A 25 3.16 -18.54 9.82
C ASN A 25 4.33 -18.72 8.85
N GLN A 26 4.64 -19.95 8.43
CA GLN A 26 5.71 -20.20 7.44
C GLN A 26 5.44 -19.49 6.12
N TYR A 27 4.17 -19.38 5.73
CA TYR A 27 3.78 -18.68 4.52
C TYR A 27 3.96 -17.16 4.63
N PHE A 28 3.50 -16.54 5.72
CA PHE A 28 3.69 -15.10 5.97
C PHE A 28 5.18 -14.72 6.05
N GLU A 29 6.00 -15.54 6.72
CA GLU A 29 7.46 -15.38 6.77
C GLU A 29 8.06 -15.37 5.36
N SER A 30 7.66 -16.33 4.51
CA SER A 30 8.14 -16.39 3.12
C SER A 30 7.78 -15.17 2.27
N GLN A 31 6.66 -14.48 2.54
CA GLN A 31 6.22 -13.33 1.74
C GLN A 31 6.83 -12.02 2.26
N SER A 32 6.91 -11.85 3.57
CA SER A 32 7.67 -10.76 4.20
C SER A 32 9.11 -10.74 3.69
N ASP A 33 9.76 -11.91 3.62
CA ASP A 33 11.12 -12.05 3.06
C ASP A 33 11.24 -11.56 1.61
N LYS A 34 10.23 -11.77 0.77
CA LYS A 34 10.27 -11.29 -0.63
C LYS A 34 10.06 -9.79 -0.72
N ILE A 35 9.11 -9.25 0.04
CA ILE A 35 8.86 -7.79 0.09
C ILE A 35 10.11 -7.09 0.60
N LYS A 36 10.74 -7.63 1.64
CA LYS A 36 12.02 -7.16 2.16
C LYS A 36 13.12 -7.19 1.10
N LYS A 37 13.28 -8.29 0.36
CA LYS A 37 14.24 -8.37 -0.77
C LYS A 37 13.99 -7.30 -1.84
N ILE A 38 12.73 -6.98 -2.13
CA ILE A 38 12.38 -5.91 -3.07
C ILE A 38 12.79 -4.54 -2.51
N LEU A 39 12.55 -4.29 -1.22
CA LEU A 39 12.94 -3.05 -0.56
C LEU A 39 14.47 -2.92 -0.42
N ASP A 40 15.18 -3.99 -0.08
CA ASP A 40 16.64 -4.03 -0.02
C ASP A 40 17.25 -3.74 -1.40
N TRP A 41 16.68 -4.36 -2.45
CA TRP A 41 17.05 -4.07 -3.84
C TRP A 41 16.77 -2.61 -4.21
N ALA A 42 15.61 -2.08 -3.84
CA ALA A 42 15.26 -0.69 -4.12
C ALA A 42 16.17 0.30 -3.38
N GLN A 43 16.55 0.01 -2.14
CA GLN A 43 17.49 0.81 -1.38
C GLN A 43 18.86 0.81 -2.06
N LYS A 44 19.36 -0.37 -2.45
CA LYS A 44 20.69 -0.54 -3.05
C LYS A 44 20.79 0.06 -4.46
N GLU A 45 19.83 -0.24 -5.33
CA GLU A 45 19.90 0.07 -6.76
C GLU A 45 19.23 1.40 -7.12
N LEU A 46 18.23 1.83 -6.34
CA LEU A 46 17.41 3.02 -6.64
C LEU A 46 17.56 4.14 -5.60
N GLY A 47 18.32 3.91 -4.53
CA GLY A 47 18.61 4.90 -3.50
C GLY A 47 17.47 5.17 -2.51
N PHE A 48 16.44 4.32 -2.44
CA PHE A 48 15.33 4.47 -1.49
C PHE A 48 15.70 4.08 -0.07
N LYS A 49 16.45 4.97 0.60
CA LYS A 49 16.99 4.74 1.94
C LYS A 49 15.92 4.70 3.03
N ARG A 50 14.80 5.40 2.83
CA ARG A 50 13.76 5.57 3.86
C ARG A 50 12.38 5.27 3.30
N CYS A 51 12.09 3.98 3.13
CA CYS A 51 10.85 3.49 2.55
C CYS A 51 10.14 2.56 3.53
N ALA A 52 8.83 2.69 3.65
CA ALA A 52 7.98 1.79 4.40
C ALA A 52 6.72 1.45 3.58
N ILE A 53 6.27 0.21 3.67
CA ILE A 53 5.07 -0.28 3.01
C ILE A 53 4.01 -0.52 4.07
N PHE A 54 2.80 -0.05 3.80
CA PHE A 54 1.65 -0.21 4.67
C PHE A 54 0.50 -0.83 3.90
N ASP A 55 -0.35 -1.58 4.60
CA ASP A 55 -1.64 -2.00 4.07
C ASP A 55 -2.66 -0.84 4.10
N ASN A 56 -3.87 -1.08 3.59
CA ASN A 56 -4.93 -0.06 3.56
C ASN A 56 -5.57 0.23 4.93
N SER A 57 -5.19 -0.48 5.99
CA SER A 57 -5.57 -0.19 7.38
C SER A 57 -4.53 0.68 8.11
N GLY A 58 -3.37 0.91 7.48
CA GLY A 58 -2.25 1.64 8.06
C GLY A 58 -1.30 0.77 8.88
N LEU A 59 -1.42 -0.56 8.82
CA LEU A 59 -0.46 -1.46 9.44
C LEU A 59 0.78 -1.59 8.55
N MET A 60 1.96 -1.48 9.17
CA MET A 60 3.22 -1.64 8.46
C MET A 60 3.41 -3.10 8.05
N ILE A 61 3.66 -3.31 6.76
CA ILE A 61 4.01 -4.61 6.20
C ILE A 61 5.53 -4.82 6.31
N GLU A 62 6.32 -3.85 5.88
CA GLU A 62 7.80 -3.91 5.91
C GLU A 62 8.42 -2.51 5.73
N SER A 63 9.67 -2.32 6.17
CA SER A 63 10.41 -1.08 5.95
C SER A 63 11.91 -1.31 5.67
N SER A 64 12.48 -0.52 4.77
CA SER A 64 13.92 -0.47 4.50
C SER A 64 14.72 0.27 5.57
N PHE A 65 14.04 0.91 6.54
CA PHE A 65 14.69 1.63 7.63
C PHE A 65 13.92 1.41 8.92
N HIS A 66 14.63 1.11 10.01
CA HIS A 66 14.03 1.01 11.33
C HIS A 66 14.69 2.05 12.22
N ARG A 67 13.91 3.06 12.59
CA ARG A 67 14.33 4.15 13.48
C ARG A 67 13.45 4.12 14.72
N GLU A 68 14.07 3.97 15.89
CA GLU A 68 13.35 3.90 17.18
C GLU A 68 12.53 5.16 17.47
N ASP A 69 12.92 6.30 16.88
CA ASP A 69 12.24 7.58 17.05
C ASP A 69 11.06 7.79 16.07
N VAL A 70 10.81 6.86 15.15
CA VAL A 70 9.68 6.94 14.21
C VAL A 70 8.52 6.09 14.72
N ASN A 71 7.37 6.72 14.95
CA ASN A 71 6.14 6.02 15.23
C ASN A 71 5.49 5.55 13.92
N TYR A 72 5.79 4.32 13.52
CA TYR A 72 5.30 3.74 12.26
C TYR A 72 3.79 3.49 12.26
N GLU A 73 3.17 3.21 13.41
CA GLU A 73 1.70 3.08 13.52
C GLU A 73 1.02 4.40 13.15
N LEU A 74 1.52 5.51 13.71
CA LEU A 74 1.01 6.84 13.41
C LEU A 74 1.30 7.24 11.96
N LEU A 75 2.47 6.89 11.44
CA LEU A 75 2.84 7.13 10.05
C LEU A 75 1.89 6.43 9.07
N GLY A 76 1.56 5.17 9.34
CA GLY A 76 0.60 4.40 8.56
C GLY A 76 -0.81 4.97 8.65
N ALA A 77 -1.29 5.29 9.86
CA ALA A 77 -2.61 5.89 10.07
C ALA A 77 -2.76 7.22 9.31
N TYR A 78 -1.77 8.12 9.40
CA TYR A 78 -1.77 9.36 8.63
C TYR A 78 -1.65 9.12 7.13
N GLY A 79 -0.87 8.11 6.70
CA GLY A 79 -0.77 7.72 5.30
C GLY A 79 -2.14 7.40 4.68
N VAL A 80 -2.95 6.60 5.39
CA VAL A 80 -4.33 6.30 5.00
C VAL A 80 -5.18 7.56 4.95
N GLU A 81 -5.18 8.34 6.04
CA GLU A 81 -6.03 9.53 6.17
C GLU A 81 -5.73 10.58 5.10
N PHE A 82 -4.45 10.84 4.83
CA PHE A 82 -4.05 11.77 3.77
C PHE A 82 -4.48 11.25 2.41
N PHE A 83 -4.28 9.97 2.11
CA PHE A 83 -4.64 9.41 0.81
C PHE A 83 -6.15 9.45 0.55
N ASP A 84 -6.95 9.04 1.54
CA ASP A 84 -8.41 9.11 1.47
C ASP A 84 -8.92 10.56 1.37
N THR A 85 -8.26 11.49 2.05
CA THR A 85 -8.54 12.93 1.89
C THR A 85 -8.23 13.41 0.48
N GLY A 86 -7.13 12.96 -0.12
CA GLY A 86 -6.81 13.22 -1.52
C GLY A 86 -7.90 12.70 -2.46
N ILE A 87 -8.47 11.52 -2.19
CA ILE A 87 -9.57 10.95 -2.98
C ILE A 87 -10.82 11.82 -2.88
N ARG A 88 -11.17 12.28 -1.68
CA ARG A 88 -12.29 13.20 -1.46
C ARG A 88 -12.08 14.53 -2.19
N ILE A 89 -10.90 15.14 -2.06
CA ILE A 89 -10.53 16.37 -2.78
C ILE A 89 -10.64 16.16 -4.30
N LYS A 90 -10.18 15.02 -4.81
CA LYS A 90 -10.33 14.67 -6.22
C LYS A 90 -11.79 14.65 -6.65
N ASP A 91 -12.67 14.02 -5.87
CA ASP A 91 -14.07 13.86 -6.24
C ASP A 91 -14.93 15.12 -6.02
N GLU A 92 -14.64 15.89 -4.99
CA GLU A 92 -15.40 17.11 -4.64
C GLU A 92 -14.90 18.36 -5.37
N ILE A 93 -13.60 18.44 -5.68
CA ILE A 93 -12.99 19.64 -6.27
C ILE A 93 -12.57 19.39 -7.72
N PHE A 94 -11.68 18.42 -7.96
CA PHE A 94 -11.10 18.25 -9.29
C PHE A 94 -12.09 17.68 -10.31
N LYS A 95 -12.96 16.74 -9.92
CA LYS A 95 -13.93 16.14 -10.82
C LYS A 95 -14.92 17.19 -11.37
N PRO A 96 -15.51 18.11 -10.56
CA PRO A 96 -16.29 19.22 -11.09
C PRO A 96 -15.50 20.20 -11.96
N LEU A 97 -14.23 20.47 -11.64
CA LEU A 97 -13.39 21.38 -12.42
C LEU A 97 -13.06 20.84 -13.81
N VAL A 98 -12.75 19.54 -13.91
CA VAL A 98 -12.40 18.88 -15.17
C VAL A 98 -13.65 18.50 -15.97
N TYR A 99 -14.71 18.07 -15.29
CA TYR A 99 -16.01 17.71 -15.88
C TYR A 99 -17.08 18.66 -15.35
N PRO A 100 -17.13 19.90 -15.87
CA PRO A 100 -18.18 20.82 -15.47
C PRO A 100 -19.53 20.17 -15.80
N ASN A 101 -20.48 20.26 -14.87
CA ASN A 101 -21.79 19.61 -14.94
C ASN A 101 -22.70 20.33 -15.95
N THR A 102 -22.26 20.42 -17.21
CA THR A 102 -22.99 20.95 -18.34
C THR A 102 -23.54 19.80 -19.17
N ASP A 103 -24.78 19.92 -19.62
CA ASP A 103 -25.42 18.88 -20.43
C ASP A 103 -24.69 18.61 -21.75
N LEU A 104 -23.92 19.60 -22.24
CA LEU A 104 -23.00 19.48 -23.36
C LEU A 104 -21.88 18.44 -23.10
N TRP A 105 -21.28 18.41 -21.92
CA TRP A 105 -20.19 17.48 -21.61
C TRP A 105 -20.66 16.02 -21.53
N LYS A 106 -21.89 15.80 -21.02
CA LYS A 106 -22.54 14.47 -20.99
C LYS A 106 -22.82 13.91 -22.39
N PHE A 107 -22.99 14.78 -23.38
CA PHE A 107 -23.36 14.40 -24.75
C PHE A 107 -22.15 13.99 -25.61
N TYR A 108 -20.99 14.63 -25.42
CA TYR A 108 -19.82 14.45 -26.30
C TYR A 108 -18.82 13.36 -25.87
N ASN A 109 -18.85 12.85 -24.63
CA ASN A 109 -17.79 11.97 -24.13
C ASN A 109 -18.28 10.60 -23.63
N LYS A 110 -18.22 9.59 -24.52
CA LYS A 110 -18.45 8.17 -24.18
C LYS A 110 -17.26 7.48 -23.49
N LYS A 111 -16.11 8.14 -23.30
CA LYS A 111 -14.94 7.61 -22.58
C LYS A 111 -14.28 8.71 -21.74
N ILE A 112 -14.86 9.01 -20.60
CA ILE A 112 -14.29 9.96 -19.62
C ILE A 112 -13.01 9.34 -19.05
N PRO A 113 -11.84 10.01 -19.13
CA PRO A 113 -10.63 9.54 -18.46
C PRO A 113 -10.86 9.47 -16.95
N SER A 114 -10.49 8.37 -16.28
CA SER A 114 -10.57 8.32 -14.82
C SER A 114 -9.55 9.31 -14.22
N ILE A 115 -10.01 10.30 -13.46
CA ILE A 115 -9.10 11.08 -12.59
C ILE A 115 -8.78 10.18 -11.39
N LYS A 116 -7.49 10.08 -11.04
CA LYS A 116 -6.99 9.30 -9.89
C LYS A 116 -5.96 10.09 -9.11
N VAL A 117 -5.98 9.96 -7.79
CA VAL A 117 -4.87 10.42 -6.95
C VAL A 117 -3.69 9.48 -7.22
N ARG A 118 -2.56 10.04 -7.67
CA ARG A 118 -1.37 9.23 -7.97
C ARG A 118 -0.40 9.17 -6.82
N ASP A 119 -0.14 10.31 -6.18
CA ASP A 119 0.78 10.46 -5.07
C ASP A 119 0.30 11.63 -4.20
N ILE A 120 0.67 11.63 -2.93
CA ILE A 120 0.58 12.79 -2.04
C ILE A 120 1.99 13.15 -1.59
N LEU A 121 2.31 14.44 -1.65
CA LEU A 121 3.56 14.99 -1.14
C LEU A 121 3.24 15.93 0.00
N ILE A 122 3.92 15.74 1.13
CA ILE A 122 3.81 16.60 2.32
C ILE A 122 5.19 17.15 2.61
N GLU A 123 5.40 18.41 2.25
CA GLU A 123 6.66 19.10 2.43
C GLU A 123 6.71 19.80 3.79
N THR A 124 7.81 19.59 4.51
CA THR A 124 8.08 20.23 5.80
C THR A 124 9.45 20.90 5.76
N ASN A 125 9.77 21.66 6.80
CA ASN A 125 11.11 22.21 6.99
C ASN A 125 12.19 21.13 7.18
N ALA A 126 11.83 19.91 7.60
CA ALA A 126 12.76 18.81 7.84
C ALA A 126 12.95 17.87 6.63
N GLY A 127 12.01 17.87 5.68
CA GLY A 127 12.01 16.96 4.55
C GLY A 127 10.62 16.80 3.95
N THR A 128 10.45 15.82 3.07
CA THR A 128 9.18 15.55 2.39
C THR A 128 8.74 14.13 2.59
N LEU A 129 7.45 13.95 2.88
CA LEU A 129 6.81 12.65 2.86
C LEU A 129 6.14 12.44 1.50
N LEU A 130 6.53 11.39 0.79
CA LEU A 130 5.86 10.93 -0.43
C LEU A 130 5.03 9.69 -0.09
N ILE A 131 3.71 9.80 -0.22
CA ILE A 131 2.76 8.71 -0.03
C ILE A 131 2.23 8.30 -1.40
N SER A 132 2.38 7.03 -1.73
CA SER A 132 2.07 6.54 -3.07
C SER A 132 1.32 5.21 -3.01
N PRO A 133 0.11 5.11 -3.59
CA PRO A 133 -0.76 3.95 -3.45
C PRO A 133 -0.18 2.75 -4.20
N LEU A 134 -0.39 1.57 -3.62
CA LEU A 134 -0.20 0.29 -4.28
C LEU A 134 -1.53 -0.12 -4.89
N PRO A 135 -1.69 -0.06 -6.23
CA PRO A 135 -2.97 -0.35 -6.85
C PRO A 135 -3.34 -1.83 -6.72
N PHE A 136 -4.64 -2.14 -6.74
CA PHE A 136 -5.08 -3.52 -6.90
C PHE A 136 -4.54 -4.12 -8.23
N PRO A 137 -4.16 -5.41 -8.26
CA PRO A 137 -3.81 -6.14 -9.49
C PRO A 137 -4.94 -6.14 -10.53
N THR A 138 -6.17 -6.21 -10.05
CA THR A 138 -7.39 -6.17 -10.85
C THR A 138 -8.29 -5.06 -10.32
N GLU A 139 -8.66 -4.10 -11.18
CA GLU A 139 -9.66 -3.09 -10.83
C GLU A 139 -11.02 -3.77 -10.66
N ASN A 140 -11.42 -4.04 -9.42
CA ASN A 140 -12.81 -4.26 -9.07
C ASN A 140 -13.43 -2.91 -8.66
N GLU A 141 -14.57 -2.56 -9.25
CA GLU A 141 -15.24 -1.26 -9.09
C GLU A 141 -15.62 -0.90 -7.63
N ASN A 142 -15.54 -1.85 -6.68
CA ASN A 142 -16.00 -1.69 -5.30
C ASN A 142 -14.92 -1.35 -4.26
N ASN A 143 -13.63 -1.28 -4.62
CA ASN A 143 -12.57 -0.86 -3.70
C ASN A 143 -11.99 0.49 -4.16
N ASN A 144 -11.51 1.33 -3.24
CA ASN A 144 -10.85 2.64 -3.50
C ASN A 144 -9.59 2.57 -4.41
N GLY A 145 -9.33 1.43 -5.03
CA GLY A 145 -8.31 1.25 -6.07
C GLY A 145 -6.94 0.85 -5.55
N TYR A 146 -6.74 0.73 -4.23
CA TYR A 146 -5.44 0.40 -3.63
C TYR A 146 -5.52 -0.64 -2.50
N ILE A 147 -4.48 -1.47 -2.39
CA ILE A 147 -4.28 -2.51 -1.35
C ILE A 147 -3.42 -2.03 -0.18
N GLY A 148 -2.76 -0.90 -0.37
CA GLY A 148 -1.84 -0.30 0.59
C GLY A 148 -1.14 0.89 -0.02
N PHE A 149 -0.06 1.34 0.59
CA PHE A 149 0.74 2.45 0.09
C PHE A 149 2.20 2.30 0.49
N ILE A 150 3.05 2.88 -0.34
CA ILE A 150 4.47 3.07 -0.08
C ILE A 150 4.63 4.49 0.45
N VAL A 151 5.29 4.62 1.60
CA VAL A 151 5.69 5.90 2.19
C VAL A 151 7.20 6.05 2.06
N ILE A 152 7.64 7.17 1.51
CA ILE A 152 9.05 7.49 1.33
C ILE A 152 9.36 8.81 2.02
N LEU A 153 10.38 8.83 2.88
CA LEU A 153 10.91 10.07 3.46
C LEU A 153 12.07 10.56 2.61
N LEU A 154 11.88 11.74 2.02
CA LEU A 154 12.85 12.42 1.17
C LEU A 154 13.48 13.59 1.92
N GLU A 155 14.80 13.72 1.83
CA GLU A 155 15.51 14.96 2.14
C GLU A 155 15.19 16.04 1.10
N LYS A 156 15.39 17.31 1.47
CA LYS A 156 15.12 18.44 0.58
C LYS A 156 15.90 18.36 -0.74
N GLU A 157 17.13 17.87 -0.68
CA GLU A 157 18.00 17.72 -1.85
C GLU A 157 17.50 16.62 -2.80
N GLU A 158 16.78 15.62 -2.29
CA GLU A 158 16.22 14.54 -3.09
C GLU A 158 15.02 15.02 -3.94
N LEU A 159 14.36 16.12 -3.55
CA LEU A 159 13.27 16.71 -4.32
C LEU A 159 13.69 17.19 -5.71
N TYR A 160 14.96 17.60 -5.90
CA TYR A 160 15.48 17.97 -7.22
C TYR A 160 15.42 16.80 -8.22
N ASN A 161 15.36 15.57 -7.71
CA ASN A 161 15.30 14.34 -8.50
C ASN A 161 13.92 13.65 -8.42
N LEU A 162 12.86 14.37 -8.06
CA LEU A 162 11.52 13.79 -7.85
C LEU A 162 11.01 12.99 -9.06
N GLY A 163 11.32 13.41 -10.29
CA GLY A 163 10.95 12.66 -11.49
C GLY A 163 11.58 11.27 -11.56
N ILE A 164 12.87 11.16 -11.22
CA ILE A 164 13.61 9.89 -11.16
C ILE A 164 13.06 9.02 -10.02
N ILE A 165 12.81 9.63 -8.85
CA ILE A 165 12.18 8.96 -7.72
C ILE A 165 10.85 8.35 -8.12
N LYS A 166 9.97 9.11 -8.79
CA LYS A 166 8.66 8.60 -9.24
C LYS A 166 8.79 7.49 -10.28
N ALA A 167 9.75 7.58 -11.19
CA ALA A 167 10.01 6.51 -12.17
C ALA A 167 10.44 5.22 -11.46
N ASN A 168 11.39 5.33 -10.54
CA ASN A 168 11.88 4.22 -9.73
C ASN A 168 10.79 3.62 -8.84
N LEU A 169 9.92 4.48 -8.28
CA LEU A 169 8.79 4.07 -7.48
C LEU A 169 7.80 3.20 -8.27
N ASN A 170 7.52 3.53 -9.53
CA ASN A 170 6.66 2.69 -10.37
C ASN A 170 7.25 1.29 -10.58
N ILE A 171 8.58 1.18 -10.78
CA ILE A 171 9.25 -0.12 -10.89
C ILE A 171 9.09 -0.96 -9.61
N ILE A 172 9.18 -0.31 -8.45
CA ILE A 172 8.97 -0.98 -7.15
C ILE A 172 7.53 -1.43 -7.02
N LYS A 173 6.55 -0.57 -7.34
CA LYS A 173 5.13 -0.90 -7.30
C LYS A 173 4.82 -2.11 -8.19
N ASP A 174 5.36 -2.17 -9.40
CA ASP A 174 5.15 -3.29 -10.33
C ASP A 174 5.71 -4.62 -9.77
N LYS A 175 6.85 -4.57 -9.07
CA LYS A 175 7.42 -5.73 -8.38
C LYS A 175 6.56 -6.14 -7.19
N LEU A 176 6.14 -5.18 -6.37
CA LEU A 176 5.33 -5.42 -5.18
C LEU A 176 3.93 -5.91 -5.51
N GLN A 177 3.31 -5.45 -6.60
CA GLN A 177 1.96 -5.84 -7.00
C GLN A 177 1.83 -7.36 -7.20
N LYS A 178 2.91 -8.02 -7.64
CA LYS A 178 2.95 -9.49 -7.78
C LYS A 178 2.95 -10.23 -6.45
N GLU A 179 3.53 -9.63 -5.41
CA GLU A 179 3.65 -10.24 -4.09
C GLU A 179 2.50 -9.87 -3.16
N ILE A 180 1.99 -8.62 -3.22
CA ILE A 180 0.96 -8.09 -2.30
C ILE A 180 -0.46 -8.52 -2.69
N ALA A 181 -0.68 -8.99 -3.93
CA ALA A 181 -1.96 -9.58 -4.36
C ALA A 181 -2.51 -10.69 -3.44
N PHE A 182 -1.66 -11.26 -2.58
CA PHE A 182 -1.93 -12.41 -1.73
C PHE A 182 -2.05 -12.10 -0.23
N ILE A 183 -1.83 -10.86 0.23
CA ILE A 183 -1.88 -10.49 1.66
C ILE A 183 -3.33 -10.42 2.20
N ARG A 184 -4.34 -10.64 1.35
CA ARG A 184 -5.76 -10.59 1.72
C ARG A 184 -6.34 -11.96 2.08
#